data_AF-A0A0N4XD12-F1
#
_entry.id   AF-A0A0N4XD12-F1
#
_cell.length_a   1.000
_cell.length_b   1.000
_cell.length_c   1.000
_cell.angle_alpha   90.00
_cell.angle_beta   90.00
_cell.angle_gamma   90.00
#
_symmetry.space_group_name_H-M   'P 1'
#
loop_
_entity.id
_entity.type
_entity.pdbx_description
1 polymer ?
#
loop_
_entity_poly.entity_id
_entity_poly.type
_entity_poly.pdbx_seq_one_letter_code
_entity_poly.pdbx_strand_id
1 'polypeptide(L)'
;MGRRIRTSAAPDEVSEMSPTGSDSSVYSDKKKQTHLRCERQRREAINSGYSDLKELIPQSASTMGCKTTNAAILFRACDYMNQLTSEVEANEKEIQQLNAQISALEMIAAQYESMAADTPSTKGVLSLQARMLQILLDDCFASFADQVDFSSYATITRTLLTWVEQVAAHNDNFKVTSLVHYFL
;
A
#
# COMPACT_ATOMS: atom_id res chain seq x y z
N MET A 1 66.61 32.83 21.95
CA MET A 1 66.37 33.99 22.84
C MET A 1 64.93 33.90 23.31
N GLY A 2 64.53 34.01 24.57
CA GLY A 2 65.19 34.33 25.82
C GLY A 2 64.21 34.01 26.96
N ARG A 3 64.77 33.78 28.16
CA ARG A 3 64.10 33.37 29.40
C ARG A 3 63.16 34.44 29.97
N ARG A 4 62.12 34.02 30.71
CA ARG A 4 61.63 34.65 31.96
C ARG A 4 61.19 33.53 32.91
N ILE A 5 62.01 33.14 33.88
CA ILE A 5 62.20 33.72 35.23
C ILE A 5 60.96 33.51 36.13
N ARG A 6 61.21 32.68 37.14
CA ARG A 6 60.43 32.32 38.33
C ARG A 6 60.54 33.44 39.39
N THR A 7 59.45 33.71 40.10
CA THR A 7 59.40 34.32 41.45
C THR A 7 58.24 33.64 42.20
N SER A 8 58.53 32.70 43.12
CA SER A 8 58.48 32.84 44.60
C SER A 8 57.04 33.02 45.14
N ALA A 9 56.38 31.98 45.66
CA ALA A 9 56.46 31.45 47.03
C ALA A 9 55.77 32.32 48.10
N ALA A 10 54.59 31.88 48.57
CA ALA A 10 54.21 31.80 49.99
C ALA A 10 52.89 30.99 50.14
N PRO A 11 52.64 30.34 51.30
CA PRO A 11 51.63 29.30 51.48
C PRO A 11 50.42 29.80 52.28
N ASP A 12 49.19 29.54 51.82
CA ASP A 12 47.99 29.78 52.63
C ASP A 12 47.34 28.45 53.03
N GLU A 13 47.61 28.13 54.29
CA GLU A 13 46.77 27.41 55.25
C GLU A 13 45.80 26.35 54.72
N VAL A 14 46.26 25.09 54.78
CA VAL A 14 45.37 23.95 55.04
C VAL A 14 44.79 24.10 56.45
N SER A 15 43.65 24.77 56.55
CA SER A 15 42.75 24.64 57.69
C SER A 15 42.13 23.24 57.62
N GLU A 16 42.80 22.27 58.24
CA GLU A 16 42.22 20.97 58.59
C GLU A 16 41.13 21.17 59.65
N MET A 17 39.96 21.64 59.20
CA MET A 17 38.74 21.48 59.98
C MET A 17 38.37 20.00 59.95
N SER A 18 38.79 19.28 60.98
CA SER A 18 38.34 17.92 61.26
C SER A 18 36.80 17.88 61.16
N PRO A 19 36.20 17.02 60.32
CA PRO A 19 34.76 16.92 60.25
C PRO A 19 34.30 16.32 61.57
N THR A 20 33.69 17.14 62.41
CA THR A 20 32.90 16.66 63.55
C THR A 20 31.91 15.64 62.99
N GLY A 21 31.84 14.45 63.58
CA GLY A 21 31.10 13.31 63.03
C GLY A 21 29.60 13.54 62.77
N SER A 22 29.05 14.69 63.18
CA SER A 22 27.70 15.16 62.88
C SER A 22 27.55 15.73 61.46
N ASP A 23 28.51 16.49 60.93
CA ASP A 23 28.40 17.11 59.60
C ASP A 23 28.59 16.11 58.45
N SER A 24 29.42 15.09 58.66
CA SER A 24 29.59 13.98 57.71
C SER A 24 28.31 13.14 57.59
N SER A 25 27.57 12.96 58.69
CA SER A 25 26.27 12.29 58.69
C SER A 25 25.24 13.06 57.88
N VAL A 26 25.08 14.37 58.13
CA VAL A 26 24.12 15.24 57.42
C VAL A 26 24.45 15.35 55.93
N TYR A 27 25.74 15.43 55.57
CA TYR A 27 26.18 15.41 54.18
C TYR A 27 25.85 14.06 53.50
N SER A 28 26.06 12.95 54.21
CA SER A 28 25.70 11.62 53.71
C SER A 28 24.19 11.48 53.47
N ASP A 29 23.36 12.08 54.31
CA ASP A 29 21.90 12.00 54.20
C ASP A 29 21.36 12.88 53.07
N LYS A 30 21.93 14.07 52.85
CA LYS A 30 21.62 14.90 51.67
C LYS A 30 21.99 14.18 50.36
N LYS A 31 23.12 13.47 50.34
CA LYS A 31 23.54 12.66 49.19
C LYS A 31 22.59 11.48 48.95
N LYS A 32 22.19 10.75 50.00
CA LYS A 32 21.18 9.68 49.92
C LYS A 32 19.83 10.20 49.42
N GLN A 33 19.35 11.34 49.95
CA GLN A 33 18.07 11.92 49.56
C GLN A 33 18.06 12.35 48.09
N THR A 34 19.14 12.97 47.63
CA THR A 34 19.31 13.33 46.21
C THR A 34 19.32 12.08 45.33
N HIS A 35 20.08 11.05 45.72
CA HIS A 35 20.13 9.78 44.99
C HIS A 35 18.74 9.12 44.87
N LEU A 36 17.97 9.07 45.97
CA LEU A 36 16.60 8.54 45.96
C LEU A 36 15.65 9.35 45.07
N ARG A 37 15.80 10.68 45.04
CA ARG A 37 15.02 11.55 44.14
C ARG A 37 15.35 11.28 42.68
N CYS A 38 16.63 11.21 42.33
CA CYS A 38 17.07 10.90 40.97
C CYS A 38 16.58 9.52 40.53
N GLU A 39 16.69 8.50 41.40
CA GLU A 39 16.23 7.14 41.07
C GLU A 39 14.71 7.08 40.91
N ARG A 40 13.93 7.83 41.71
CA ARG A 40 12.48 7.94 41.54
C ARG A 40 12.14 8.54 40.17
N GLN A 41 12.77 9.66 39.81
CA GLN A 41 12.55 10.30 38.51
C GLN A 41 12.91 9.36 37.35
N ARG A 42 14.00 8.60 37.48
CA ARG A 42 14.38 7.57 36.49
C ARG A 42 13.28 6.53 36.32
N ARG A 43 12.71 6.02 37.42
CA ARG A 43 11.62 5.03 37.36
C ARG A 43 10.34 5.59 36.78
N GLU A 44 9.99 6.84 37.12
CA GLU A 44 8.82 7.52 36.58
C GLU A 44 8.93 7.68 35.06
N ALA A 45 10.10 8.07 34.55
CA ALA A 45 10.36 8.16 33.11
C ALA A 45 10.23 6.79 32.41
N ILE A 46 10.77 5.73 33.02
CA ILE A 46 10.63 4.36 32.50
C ILE A 46 9.16 3.92 32.47
N ASN A 47 8.42 4.16 33.55
CA ASN A 47 7.00 3.80 33.64
C ASN A 47 6.15 4.56 32.61
N SER A 48 6.47 5.84 32.35
CA SER A 48 5.85 6.61 31.27
C SER A 48 6.08 5.93 29.92
N GLY A 49 7.34 5.57 29.61
CA GLY A 49 7.67 4.91 28.35
C GLY A 49 6.96 3.56 28.15
N TYR A 50 6.72 2.78 29.21
CA TYR A 50 5.90 1.57 29.12
C TYR A 50 4.43 1.87 28.81
N SER A 51 3.91 2.98 29.34
CA SER A 51 2.52 3.41 29.09
C SER A 51 2.35 3.86 27.65
N ASP A 52 3.29 4.66 27.13
CA ASP A 52 3.30 5.12 25.74
C ASP A 52 3.44 3.94 24.77
N LEU A 53 4.37 3.01 25.05
CA LEU A 53 4.55 1.81 24.24
C LEU A 53 3.28 0.95 24.20
N LYS A 54 2.58 0.82 25.32
CA LYS A 54 1.34 0.05 25.39
C LYS A 54 0.22 0.65 24.54
N GLU A 55 0.18 1.97 24.40
CA GLU A 55 -0.82 2.67 23.56
C GLU A 55 -0.59 2.44 22.06
N LEU A 56 0.68 2.31 21.64
CA LEU A 56 1.05 2.06 20.24
C LEU A 56 0.78 0.61 19.79
N ILE A 57 0.69 -0.33 20.74
CA ILE A 57 0.45 -1.75 20.45
C ILE A 57 -1.06 -2.00 20.33
N PRO A 58 -1.54 -2.72 19.30
CA PRO A 58 -2.95 -3.04 19.13
C PRO A 58 -3.58 -3.72 20.36
N GLN A 59 -4.71 -3.17 20.83
CA GLN A 59 -5.41 -3.67 22.03
C GLN A 59 -6.09 -5.03 21.83
N SER A 60 -6.29 -5.45 20.58
CA SER A 60 -6.98 -6.69 20.18
C SER A 60 -6.31 -7.99 20.69
N ALA A 61 -5.05 -7.93 21.14
CA ALA A 61 -4.35 -9.06 21.75
C ALA A 61 -4.59 -9.18 23.28
N SER A 62 -5.38 -8.30 23.88
CA SER A 62 -5.60 -8.27 25.33
C SER A 62 -6.81 -9.10 25.71
N THR A 63 -6.58 -10.23 26.38
CA THR A 63 -7.64 -10.94 27.11
C THR A 63 -8.21 -9.98 28.15
N MET A 64 -9.45 -9.55 27.93
CA MET A 64 -10.21 -8.65 28.78
C MET A 64 -10.04 -9.03 30.26
N GLY A 65 -9.41 -8.15 31.05
CA GLY A 65 -9.44 -8.23 32.52
C GLY A 65 -8.13 -8.48 33.27
N CYS A 66 -6.99 -8.74 32.61
CA CYS A 66 -5.70 -8.88 33.29
C CYS A 66 -4.73 -7.70 33.02
N LYS A 67 -4.09 -7.17 34.07
CA LYS A 67 -3.07 -6.12 33.95
C LYS A 67 -1.89 -6.64 33.13
N THR A 68 -1.70 -6.11 31.92
CA THR A 68 -0.55 -6.42 31.07
C THR A 68 0.75 -6.13 31.84
N THR A 69 1.59 -7.15 32.03
CA THR A 69 2.88 -7.00 32.72
C THR A 69 3.90 -6.30 31.82
N ASN A 70 4.92 -5.66 32.40
CA ASN A 70 5.99 -5.02 31.62
C ASN A 70 6.64 -5.99 30.62
N ALA A 71 6.86 -7.24 31.02
CA ALA A 71 7.40 -8.28 30.13
C ALA A 71 6.46 -8.58 28.94
N ALA A 72 5.15 -8.63 29.18
CA ALA A 72 4.18 -8.85 28.11
C ALA A 72 4.09 -7.65 27.15
N ILE A 73 4.26 -6.41 27.64
CA ILE A 73 4.32 -5.22 26.78
C ILE A 73 5.52 -5.32 25.84
N LEU A 74 6.71 -5.65 26.35
CA LEU A 74 7.91 -5.78 25.52
C LEU A 74 7.77 -6.90 24.48
N PHE A 75 7.27 -8.06 24.87
CA PHE A 75 7.10 -9.19 23.95
C PHE A 75 6.13 -8.82 22.81
N ARG A 76 4.99 -8.22 23.14
CA ARG A 76 4.03 -7.76 22.13
C ARG A 76 4.58 -6.66 21.24
N ALA A 77 5.41 -5.77 21.77
CA ALA A 77 6.09 -4.77 20.96
C ALA A 77 6.98 -5.43 19.91
N CYS A 78 7.76 -6.45 20.31
CA CYS A 78 8.60 -7.22 19.39
C CYS A 78 7.76 -7.92 18.30
N ASP A 79 6.70 -8.61 18.71
CA ASP A 79 5.81 -9.29 17.76
C ASP A 79 5.17 -8.30 16.78
N TYR A 80 4.68 -7.16 17.29
CA TYR A 80 4.05 -6.13 16.47
C TYR A 80 5.04 -5.47 15.51
N MET A 81 6.28 -5.21 15.92
CA MET A 81 7.31 -4.73 14.99
C MET A 81 7.56 -5.74 13.87
N ASN A 82 7.69 -7.03 14.19
CA ASN A 82 7.90 -8.06 13.17
C ASN A 82 6.71 -8.15 12.20
N GLN A 83 5.48 -8.06 12.72
CA GLN A 83 4.28 -7.99 11.91
C GLN A 83 4.31 -6.78 10.96
N LEU A 84 4.59 -5.58 11.48
CA LEU A 84 4.70 -4.37 10.66
C LEU A 84 5.78 -4.48 9.59
N THR A 85 6.94 -5.06 9.90
CA THR A 85 7.99 -5.32 8.91
C THR A 85 7.49 -6.24 7.81
N SER A 86 6.81 -7.33 8.17
CA SER A 86 6.23 -8.26 7.19
C SER A 86 5.14 -7.59 6.33
N GLU A 87 4.32 -6.71 6.92
CA GLU A 87 3.28 -5.98 6.20
C GLU A 87 3.88 -4.97 5.22
N VAL A 88 4.94 -4.26 5.61
CA VAL A 88 5.68 -3.36 4.70
C VAL A 88 6.24 -4.13 3.51
N GLU A 89 6.88 -5.28 3.74
CA GLU A 89 7.41 -6.13 2.66
C GLU A 89 6.30 -6.66 1.73
N ALA A 90 5.14 -7.02 2.29
CA ALA A 90 3.99 -7.49 1.51
C ALA A 90 3.42 -6.36 0.63
N ASN A 91 3.22 -5.18 1.21
CA ASN A 91 2.72 -4.00 0.49
C ASN A 91 3.68 -3.57 -0.61
N GLU A 92 5.00 -3.63 -0.38
CA GLU A 92 5.99 -3.30 -1.40
C GLU A 92 5.94 -4.27 -2.59
N LYS A 93 5.74 -5.57 -2.34
CA LYS A 93 5.53 -6.57 -3.40
C LYS A 93 4.24 -6.30 -4.18
N GLU A 94 3.16 -5.94 -3.50
CA GLU A 94 1.88 -5.61 -4.15
C GLU A 94 2.02 -4.37 -5.04
N ILE A 95 2.69 -3.32 -4.57
CA ILE A 95 2.99 -2.13 -5.37
C ILE A 95 3.80 -2.49 -6.62
N GLN A 96 4.83 -3.32 -6.49
CA GLN A 96 5.63 -3.77 -7.63
C GLN A 96 4.78 -4.53 -8.66
N GLN A 97 3.90 -5.42 -8.19
CA GLN A 97 2.99 -6.17 -9.06
C GLN A 97 2.01 -5.25 -9.80
N LEU A 98 1.40 -4.30 -9.10
CA LEU A 98 0.47 -3.34 -9.71
C LEU A 98 1.17 -2.45 -10.74
N ASN A 99 2.38 -1.97 -10.46
CA ASN A 99 3.16 -1.19 -11.41
C ASN A 99 3.51 -2.00 -12.68
N ALA A 100 3.85 -3.29 -12.51
CA ALA A 100 4.08 -4.17 -13.67
C ALA A 100 2.81 -4.34 -14.52
N GLN A 101 1.63 -4.45 -13.90
CA GLN A 101 0.36 -4.53 -14.62
C GLN A 101 0.05 -3.24 -15.37
N ILE A 102 0.25 -2.08 -14.74
CA ILE A 102 0.06 -0.77 -15.39
C ILE A 102 0.98 -0.66 -16.61
N SER A 103 2.26 -0.96 -16.46
CA SER A 103 3.22 -0.91 -17.57
C SER A 103 2.83 -1.85 -18.72
N ALA A 104 2.36 -3.07 -18.41
CA ALA A 104 1.87 -4.00 -19.42
C ALA A 104 0.63 -3.46 -20.16
N LEU A 105 -0.32 -2.87 -19.44
CA LEU A 105 -1.51 -2.27 -20.04
C LEU A 105 -1.19 -1.06 -20.89
N GLU A 106 -0.26 -0.20 -20.46
CA GLU A 106 0.25 0.93 -21.24
C GLU A 106 0.91 0.47 -22.54
N MET A 107 1.73 -0.59 -22.48
CA MET A 107 2.32 -1.19 -23.68
C MET A 107 1.24 -1.71 -24.64
N ILE A 108 0.22 -2.40 -24.14
CA ILE A 108 -0.90 -2.90 -24.95
C ILE A 108 -1.66 -1.73 -25.58
N ALA A 109 -1.99 -0.70 -24.81
CA ALA A 109 -2.68 0.49 -25.31
C ALA A 109 -1.88 1.19 -26.43
N ALA A 110 -0.58 1.39 -26.22
CA ALA A 110 0.31 1.99 -27.23
C ALA A 110 0.37 1.15 -28.51
N GLN A 111 0.35 -0.19 -28.41
CA GLN A 111 0.29 -1.06 -29.58
C GLN A 111 -1.03 -0.90 -30.35
N TYR A 112 -2.17 -0.84 -29.66
CA TYR A 112 -3.46 -0.60 -30.31
C TYR A 112 -3.53 0.78 -30.98
N GLU A 113 -2.97 1.82 -30.36
CA GLU A 113 -2.88 3.15 -30.98
C GLU A 113 -2.03 3.13 -32.25
N SER A 114 -0.88 2.45 -32.24
CA SER A 114 -0.03 2.28 -33.43
C SER A 114 -0.77 1.53 -34.54
N MET A 115 -1.44 0.42 -34.21
CA MET A 115 -2.22 -0.35 -35.18
C MET A 115 -3.36 0.48 -35.77
N ALA A 116 -4.04 1.30 -34.97
CA ALA A 116 -5.07 2.20 -35.44
C ALA A 116 -4.52 3.27 -36.38
N ALA A 117 -3.32 3.81 -36.12
CA ALA A 117 -2.65 4.77 -37.01
C ALA A 117 -2.16 4.14 -38.33
N ASP A 118 -1.72 2.88 -38.28
CA ASP A 118 -1.23 2.13 -39.43
C ASP A 118 -2.35 1.51 -40.29
N THR A 119 -3.59 1.45 -39.78
CA THR A 119 -4.72 1.16 -40.67
C THR A 119 -4.74 2.23 -41.76
N PRO A 120 -4.68 1.86 -43.06
CA PRO A 120 -4.81 2.83 -44.13
C PRO A 120 -6.14 3.52 -43.89
N SER A 121 -6.05 4.80 -43.52
CA SER A 121 -7.20 5.60 -43.15
C SER A 121 -8.33 5.27 -44.10
N THR A 122 -9.46 4.77 -43.59
CA THR A 122 -10.69 4.54 -44.35
C THR A 122 -11.22 5.84 -45.01
N LYS A 123 -10.48 6.95 -44.90
CA LYS A 123 -10.56 8.13 -45.76
C LYS A 123 -10.12 7.87 -47.20
N GLY A 124 -9.37 6.79 -47.47
CA GLY A 124 -9.26 6.23 -48.81
C GLY A 124 -10.59 5.59 -49.17
N VAL A 125 -11.23 6.07 -50.24
CA VAL A 125 -12.54 5.62 -50.72
C VAL A 125 -12.53 4.09 -50.83
N LEU A 126 -13.07 3.41 -49.82
CA LEU A 126 -13.40 2.00 -49.91
C LEU A 126 -14.27 1.82 -51.16
N SER A 127 -14.03 0.74 -51.90
CA SER A 127 -14.96 0.36 -52.97
C SER A 127 -16.38 0.28 -52.40
N LEU A 128 -17.40 0.56 -53.22
CA LEU A 128 -18.80 0.51 -52.77
C LEU A 128 -19.13 -0.83 -52.10
N GLN A 129 -18.58 -1.93 -52.63
CA GLN A 129 -18.69 -3.27 -52.05
C GLN A 129 -18.09 -3.37 -50.65
N ALA A 130 -16.89 -2.81 -50.43
CA ALA A 130 -16.26 -2.80 -49.12
C ALA A 130 -17.04 -1.95 -48.10
N ARG A 131 -17.64 -0.83 -48.53
CA ARG A 131 -18.51 -0.02 -47.67
C ARG A 131 -19.81 -0.75 -47.29
N MET A 132 -20.45 -1.42 -48.25
CA MET A 132 -21.65 -2.23 -47.98
C MET A 132 -21.34 -3.39 -47.03
N LEU A 133 -20.20 -4.05 -47.20
CA LEU A 133 -19.75 -5.10 -46.29
C LEU A 133 -19.46 -4.55 -44.89
N GLN A 134 -18.81 -3.38 -44.78
CA GLN A 134 -18.54 -2.75 -43.50
C GLN A 134 -19.83 -2.47 -42.73
N ILE A 135 -20.84 -1.86 -43.37
CA ILE A 135 -22.14 -1.59 -42.76
C ILE A 135 -22.79 -2.90 -42.27
N LEU A 136 -22.77 -3.95 -43.10
CA LEU A 136 -23.33 -5.25 -42.72
C LEU A 136 -22.62 -5.88 -41.52
N LEU A 137 -21.28 -5.79 -41.47
CA LEU A 137 -20.50 -6.29 -40.35
C LEU A 137 -20.73 -5.49 -39.07
N ASP A 138 -20.81 -4.16 -39.18
CA ASP A 138 -21.09 -3.27 -38.04
C ASP A 138 -22.50 -3.53 -37.48
N ASP A 139 -23.50 -3.68 -38.34
CA ASP A 139 -24.88 -4.00 -37.94
C ASP A 139 -24.98 -5.39 -37.28
N CYS A 140 -24.28 -6.38 -37.83
CA CYS A 140 -24.21 -7.73 -37.27
C CYS A 140 -23.54 -7.72 -35.89
N PHE A 141 -22.44 -6.98 -35.74
CA PHE A 141 -21.72 -6.86 -34.48
C PHE A 141 -22.52 -6.10 -33.42
N ALA A 142 -23.21 -5.02 -33.80
CA ALA A 142 -24.09 -4.28 -32.89
C ALA A 142 -25.23 -5.17 -32.36
N SER A 143 -25.86 -5.96 -33.24
CA SER A 143 -26.88 -6.93 -32.84
C SER A 143 -26.32 -8.00 -31.90
N PHE A 144 -25.10 -8.49 -32.16
CA PHE A 144 -24.43 -9.44 -31.28
C PHE A 144 -24.19 -8.84 -29.88
N ALA A 145 -23.65 -7.61 -29.82
CA ALA A 145 -23.29 -6.94 -28.58
C ALA A 145 -24.51 -6.66 -27.69
N ASP A 146 -25.68 -6.39 -28.29
CA ASP A 146 -26.92 -6.13 -27.56
C ASP A 146 -27.61 -7.43 -27.07
N GLN A 147 -27.52 -8.51 -27.85
CA GLN A 147 -28.33 -9.71 -27.63
C GLN A 147 -27.58 -10.87 -26.95
N VAL A 148 -26.24 -10.87 -26.97
CA VAL A 148 -25.44 -11.92 -26.33
C VAL A 148 -24.99 -11.48 -24.93
N ASP A 149 -25.53 -12.15 -23.91
CA ASP A 149 -25.18 -11.90 -22.50
C ASP A 149 -24.02 -12.79 -22.03
N PHE A 150 -23.03 -12.17 -21.38
CA PHE A 150 -21.82 -12.79 -20.84
C PHE A 150 -21.85 -13.07 -19.33
N SER A 151 -23.00 -12.89 -18.68
CA SER A 151 -23.18 -13.08 -17.22
C SER A 151 -22.85 -14.48 -16.71
N SER A 152 -23.06 -15.53 -17.51
CA SER A 152 -22.70 -16.91 -17.16
C SER A 152 -22.54 -17.80 -18.38
N TYR A 153 -21.82 -18.91 -18.26
CA TYR A 153 -21.65 -19.87 -19.36
C TYR A 153 -22.98 -20.43 -19.90
N ALA A 154 -23.94 -20.70 -19.01
CA ALA A 154 -25.27 -21.17 -19.40
C ALA A 154 -26.09 -20.08 -20.11
N THR A 155 -25.89 -18.81 -19.74
CA THR A 155 -26.55 -17.69 -20.41
C THR A 155 -25.93 -17.45 -21.78
N ILE A 156 -24.60 -17.38 -21.87
CA ILE A 156 -23.84 -17.21 -23.12
C ILE A 156 -24.28 -18.25 -24.15
N THR A 157 -24.25 -19.54 -23.78
CA THR A 157 -24.60 -20.62 -24.70
C THR A 157 -26.04 -20.50 -25.20
N ARG A 158 -26.98 -20.08 -24.35
CA ARG A 158 -28.38 -19.87 -24.74
C ARG A 158 -28.53 -18.65 -25.65
N THR A 159 -28.04 -17.49 -25.24
CA THR A 159 -28.22 -16.22 -25.97
C THR A 159 -27.44 -16.20 -27.27
N LEU A 160 -26.24 -16.78 -27.30
CA LEU A 160 -25.44 -16.91 -28.51
C LEU A 160 -26.14 -17.80 -29.55
N LEU A 161 -26.61 -18.99 -29.16
CA LEU A 161 -27.33 -19.88 -30.08
C LEU A 161 -28.61 -19.23 -30.61
N THR A 162 -29.35 -18.56 -29.74
CA THR A 162 -30.58 -17.85 -30.11
C THR A 162 -30.28 -16.72 -31.10
N TRP A 163 -29.22 -15.94 -30.86
CA TRP A 163 -28.79 -14.87 -31.76
C TRP A 163 -28.36 -15.43 -33.14
N VAL A 164 -27.57 -16.50 -33.18
CA VAL A 164 -27.16 -17.15 -34.44
C VAL A 164 -28.37 -17.61 -35.25
N GLU A 165 -29.37 -18.21 -34.60
CA GLU A 165 -30.60 -18.65 -35.25
C GLU A 165 -31.41 -17.47 -35.80
N GLN A 166 -31.50 -16.37 -35.06
CA GLN A 166 -32.20 -15.16 -35.50
C GLN A 166 -31.52 -14.50 -36.70
N VAL A 167 -30.19 -14.41 -36.70
CA VAL A 167 -29.41 -13.90 -37.83
C VAL A 167 -29.60 -14.79 -39.06
N ALA A 168 -29.57 -16.12 -38.90
CA ALA A 168 -29.79 -17.06 -39.99
C ALA A 168 -31.20 -16.93 -40.60
N ALA A 169 -32.24 -16.85 -39.76
CA ALA A 169 -33.63 -16.67 -40.20
C ALA A 169 -33.85 -15.34 -40.92
N HIS A 170 -33.24 -14.25 -40.44
CA HIS A 170 -33.31 -12.94 -41.10
C HIS A 170 -32.60 -12.96 -42.47
N ASN A 171 -31.54 -13.76 -42.62
CA ASN A 171 -30.81 -13.90 -43.87
C ASN A 171 -31.59 -14.71 -44.94
N ASP A 172 -32.44 -15.65 -44.51
CA ASP A 172 -33.32 -16.37 -45.43
C ASP A 172 -34.48 -15.49 -45.94
N ASN A 173 -34.96 -14.55 -45.14
CA ASN A 173 -35.92 -13.53 -45.59
C ASN A 173 -35.34 -12.61 -46.68
N PHE A 174 -34.04 -12.32 -46.64
CA PHE A 174 -33.35 -11.56 -47.69
C PHE A 174 -33.37 -12.32 -49.03
N LYS A 175 -33.13 -13.64 -49.02
CA LYS A 175 -33.20 -14.49 -50.24
C LYS A 175 -34.59 -14.53 -50.85
N VAL A 176 -35.64 -14.61 -50.03
CA VAL A 176 -37.04 -14.64 -50.51
C VAL A 176 -37.41 -13.30 -51.16
N THR A 177 -37.01 -12.17 -50.55
CA THR A 177 -37.35 -10.83 -51.07
C THR A 177 -36.61 -10.52 -52.37
N SER A 178 -35.36 -10.97 -52.52
CA SER A 178 -34.62 -10.84 -53.79
C SER A 178 -35.16 -11.73 -54.92
N LEU A 179 -35.75 -12.90 -54.63
CA LEU A 179 -36.37 -13.74 -55.65
C LEU A 179 -37.70 -13.18 -56.17
N VAL A 180 -38.47 -12.48 -55.32
CA VAL A 180 -39.74 -11.84 -55.75
C VAL A 180 -39.49 -10.66 -56.70
N HIS A 181 -38.34 -10.00 -56.61
CA HIS A 181 -38.00 -8.86 -57.48
C HIS A 181 -37.40 -9.25 -58.85
N TYR A 182 -37.15 -10.55 -59.09
CA TYR A 182 -36.68 -11.09 -60.39
C TYR A 182 -37.74 -11.93 -61.11
N PHE A 183 -38.94 -12.10 -60.54
CA PHE A 183 -40.05 -12.88 -61.12
C PHE A 183 -41.35 -12.10 -61.33
N LEU A 184 -41.29 -10.77 -61.37
CA LEU A 184 -42.35 -9.90 -61.89
C LEU A 184 -41.80 -8.90 -62.91
#